data_AF-A0A2E4G835-F1
#
_entry.id   AF-A0A2E4G835-F1
#
_cell.length_a   1.000
_cell.length_b   1.000
_cell.length_c   1.000
_cell.angle_alpha   90.00
_cell.angle_beta   90.00
_cell.angle_gamma   90.00
#
_symmetry.space_group_name_H-M   'P 1'
#
loop_
_entity.id
_entity.type
_entity.pdbx_description
1 polymer ?
#
loop_
_entity_poly.entity_id
_entity_poly.type
_entity_poly.pdbx_seq_one_letter_code
_entity_poly.pdbx_strand_id
1 'polypeptide(L)'
;IQTSIALIENADAALVESRHNNVILLRSALSKSLSDLRNAVQFDKEGVFIQIDSLKAMIEELEPIGMQNMDYDNKRKSMLTDDSPYSREGLDSFFNLLSSIFVWQEWSDNSETILTISERNLAMQSMYSLLEQARYGLISENEVIYRQSLKDCKEWASKYSSRNSFLRQSINAELDELIAVEFNPEVPSLDEPLRLISQLIYEINSSQ
;
A
#
# COMPACT_ATOMS: atom_id res chain seq x y z
N ILE A 1 -14.69 -1.35 8.14
CA ILE A 1 -15.68 -0.50 7.42
C ILE A 1 -16.70 -1.33 6.64
N GLN A 2 -16.30 -2.26 5.77
CA GLN A 2 -17.20 -3.15 5.00
C GLN A 2 -18.30 -3.83 5.83
N THR A 3 -17.96 -4.43 6.98
CA THR A 3 -18.95 -5.05 7.88
C THR A 3 -19.93 -4.03 8.47
N SER A 4 -19.46 -2.83 8.81
CA SER A 4 -20.30 -1.74 9.34
C SER A 4 -21.26 -1.20 8.26
N ILE A 5 -20.78 -1.07 7.02
CA ILE A 5 -21.61 -0.74 5.86
C ILE A 5 -22.71 -1.79 5.66
N ALA A 6 -22.34 -3.07 5.62
CA ALA A 6 -23.30 -4.16 5.45
C ALA A 6 -24.35 -4.21 6.56
N LEU A 7 -23.97 -3.91 7.82
CA LEU A 7 -24.90 -3.83 8.94
C LEU A 7 -25.88 -2.66 8.80
N ILE A 8 -25.42 -1.49 8.37
CA ILE A 8 -26.28 -0.31 8.15
C ILE A 8 -27.23 -0.53 6.97
N GLU A 9 -26.76 -1.15 5.90
CA GLU A 9 -27.58 -1.52 4.73
C GLU A 9 -28.69 -2.52 5.13
N ASN A 10 -28.35 -3.54 5.92
CA ASN A 10 -29.33 -4.48 6.47
C ASN A 10 -30.33 -3.79 7.41
N ALA A 11 -29.88 -2.83 8.22
CA ALA A 11 -30.74 -2.06 9.10
C ALA A 11 -31.73 -1.17 8.32
N ASP A 12 -31.29 -0.46 7.26
CA ASP A 12 -32.20 0.33 6.41
C ASP A 12 -33.22 -0.57 5.70
N ALA A 13 -32.80 -1.75 5.23
CA ALA A 13 -33.71 -2.73 4.61
C ALA A 13 -34.82 -3.19 5.58
N ALA A 14 -34.47 -3.49 6.83
CA ALA A 14 -35.45 -3.85 7.87
C ALA A 14 -36.43 -2.70 8.18
N LEU A 15 -35.96 -1.44 8.14
CA LEU A 15 -36.83 -0.28 8.36
C LEU A 15 -37.84 -0.09 7.22
N VAL A 16 -37.45 -0.32 5.97
CA VAL A 16 -38.35 -0.31 4.82
C VAL A 16 -39.46 -1.34 4.97
N GLU A 17 -39.12 -2.54 5.43
CA GLU A 17 -40.07 -3.64 5.61
C GLU A 17 -41.06 -3.38 6.75
N SER A 18 -40.67 -2.64 7.78
CA SER A 18 -41.49 -2.40 8.97
C SER A 18 -42.73 -1.50 8.74
N ARG A 19 -42.80 -0.76 7.62
CA ARG A 19 -43.93 0.14 7.23
C ARG A 19 -44.38 1.17 8.30
N HIS A 20 -43.53 1.50 9.27
CA HIS A 20 -43.86 2.51 10.28
C HIS A 20 -43.63 3.95 9.77
N ASN A 21 -44.51 4.88 10.13
CA ASN A 21 -44.47 6.27 9.62
C ASN A 21 -43.33 7.12 10.22
N ASN A 22 -42.75 6.70 11.35
CA ASN A 22 -41.70 7.42 12.08
C ASN A 22 -40.26 7.01 11.70
N VAL A 23 -40.05 6.18 10.68
CA VAL A 23 -38.71 5.71 10.28
C VAL A 23 -37.92 6.70 9.43
N ILE A 24 -38.55 7.74 8.88
CA ILE A 24 -37.92 8.68 7.92
C ILE A 24 -36.67 9.36 8.51
N LEU A 25 -36.73 9.79 9.77
CA LEU A 25 -35.61 10.44 10.45
C LEU A 25 -34.44 9.47 10.65
N LEU A 26 -34.73 8.22 11.02
CA LEU A 26 -33.73 7.17 11.20
C LEU A 26 -33.08 6.77 9.87
N ARG A 27 -33.86 6.66 8.78
CA ARG A 27 -33.34 6.38 7.44
C ARG A 27 -32.41 7.49 6.92
N SER A 28 -32.75 8.75 7.22
CA SER A 28 -31.88 9.89 6.88
C SER A 28 -30.56 9.84 7.64
N ALA A 29 -30.59 9.51 8.94
CA ALA A 29 -29.38 9.39 9.75
C ALA A 29 -28.51 8.21 9.29
N LEU A 30 -29.10 7.06 8.99
CA LEU A 30 -28.38 5.90 8.44
C LEU A 30 -27.77 6.22 7.07
N SER A 31 -28.48 6.92 6.19
CA SER A 31 -27.97 7.32 4.88
C SER A 31 -26.79 8.28 4.99
N LYS A 32 -26.84 9.20 5.95
CA LYS A 32 -25.73 10.12 6.26
C LYS A 32 -24.52 9.35 6.80
N SER A 33 -24.71 8.48 7.80
CA SER A 33 -23.62 7.64 8.34
C SER A 33 -23.04 6.68 7.28
N LEU A 34 -23.86 6.14 6.38
CA LEU A 34 -23.41 5.32 5.25
C LEU A 34 -22.57 6.14 4.27
N SER A 35 -23.00 7.36 3.95
CA SER A 35 -22.25 8.30 3.11
C SER A 35 -20.92 8.65 3.79
N ASP A 36 -20.93 8.97 5.08
CA ASP A 36 -19.73 9.29 5.85
C ASP A 36 -18.78 8.07 5.91
N LEU A 37 -19.28 6.86 6.12
CA LEU A 37 -18.49 5.63 6.09
C LEU A 37 -17.88 5.33 4.71
N ARG A 38 -18.61 5.62 3.63
CA ARG A 38 -18.12 5.47 2.25
C ARG A 38 -17.14 6.59 1.87
N ASN A 39 -17.29 7.76 2.48
CA ASN A 39 -16.44 8.95 2.27
C ASN A 39 -15.26 9.02 3.24
N ALA A 40 -15.21 8.18 4.27
CA ALA A 40 -14.08 8.02 5.21
C ALA A 40 -12.88 7.33 4.52
N VAL A 41 -12.58 7.80 3.32
CA VAL A 41 -11.41 7.55 2.48
C VAL A 41 -11.47 6.24 1.70
N GLN A 42 -11.81 6.39 0.42
CA GLN A 42 -11.24 5.52 -0.61
C GLN A 42 -9.74 5.84 -0.67
N PHE A 43 -8.96 5.09 0.11
CA PHE A 43 -7.51 5.14 0.04
C PHE A 43 -7.07 4.76 -1.38
N ASP A 44 -6.06 5.45 -1.93
CA ASP A 44 -5.54 5.24 -3.30
C ASP A 44 -4.79 3.91 -3.41
N LYS A 45 -5.55 2.82 -3.45
CA LYS A 45 -5.04 1.46 -3.58
C LYS A 45 -4.29 1.26 -4.90
N GLU A 46 -4.73 1.94 -5.95
CA GLU A 46 -4.15 1.82 -7.29
C GLU A 46 -2.77 2.47 -7.32
N GLY A 47 -2.63 3.67 -6.75
CA GLY A 47 -1.34 4.33 -6.57
C GLY A 47 -0.36 3.53 -5.72
N VAL A 48 -0.80 3.00 -4.58
CA VAL A 48 0.05 2.17 -3.72
C VAL A 48 0.42 0.84 -4.37
N PHE A 49 -0.48 0.25 -5.16
CA PHE A 49 -0.16 -0.95 -5.93
C PHE A 49 0.96 -0.67 -6.95
N ILE A 50 0.88 0.45 -7.68
CA ILE A 50 1.90 0.86 -8.64
C ILE A 50 3.25 1.11 -7.95
N GLN A 51 3.24 1.73 -6.75
CA GLN A 51 4.46 1.92 -5.95
C GLN A 51 5.11 0.60 -5.53
N ILE A 52 4.32 -0.43 -5.19
CA ILE A 52 4.92 -1.76 -4.90
C ILE A 52 5.55 -2.36 -6.17
N ASP A 53 4.95 -2.13 -7.34
CA ASP A 53 5.51 -2.60 -8.62
C ASP A 53 6.80 -1.84 -9.01
N SER A 54 6.90 -0.53 -8.75
CA SER A 54 8.16 0.21 -8.92
C SER A 54 9.25 -0.32 -8.00
N LEU A 55 8.91 -0.63 -6.74
CA LEU A 55 9.85 -1.23 -5.79
C LEU A 55 10.42 -2.56 -6.29
N LYS A 56 9.57 -3.38 -6.92
CA LYS A 56 9.99 -4.64 -7.53
C LYS A 56 11.02 -4.42 -8.65
N ALA A 57 10.80 -3.43 -9.50
CA ALA A 57 11.75 -3.07 -10.56
C ALA A 57 13.08 -2.54 -9.99
N MET A 58 13.07 -1.73 -8.94
CA MET A 58 14.31 -1.27 -8.28
C MET A 58 15.10 -2.40 -7.64
N ILE A 59 14.43 -3.45 -7.15
CA ILE A 59 15.11 -4.64 -6.60
C ILE A 59 15.79 -5.45 -7.71
N GLU A 60 15.27 -5.45 -8.94
CA GLU A 60 15.96 -6.07 -10.10
C GLU A 60 17.28 -5.37 -10.43
N GLU A 61 17.35 -4.06 -10.20
CA GLU A 61 18.54 -3.24 -10.41
C GLU A 61 19.51 -3.23 -9.21
N LEU A 62 19.13 -3.87 -8.10
CA LEU A 62 19.88 -3.82 -6.86
C LEU A 62 21.24 -4.49 -7.02
N GLU A 63 22.28 -3.66 -7.12
CA GLU A 63 23.65 -4.14 -7.24
C GLU A 63 24.02 -4.98 -6.00
N PRO A 64 24.33 -6.26 -6.21
CA PRO A 64 24.61 -7.16 -5.12
C PRO A 64 26.02 -6.98 -4.57
N ILE A 65 26.17 -7.27 -3.28
CA ILE A 65 27.46 -7.22 -2.56
C ILE A 65 28.54 -8.01 -3.33
N GLY A 66 29.65 -7.35 -3.66
CA GLY A 66 30.85 -7.97 -4.25
C GLY A 66 31.02 -7.85 -5.78
N MET A 67 30.18 -7.10 -6.49
CA MET A 67 30.43 -6.77 -7.90
C MET A 67 31.18 -5.44 -8.04
N GLN A 68 32.51 -5.49 -7.93
CA GLN A 68 33.35 -4.47 -8.54
C GLN A 68 33.85 -4.99 -9.89
N ASN A 69 33.43 -4.27 -10.94
CA ASN A 69 33.95 -4.25 -12.32
C ASN A 69 33.81 -5.53 -13.15
N MET A 70 32.88 -5.53 -14.12
CA MET A 70 33.19 -5.80 -15.54
C MET A 70 32.02 -5.30 -16.43
N ASP A 71 32.35 -4.39 -17.36
CA ASP A 71 31.59 -3.99 -18.55
C ASP A 71 30.23 -3.28 -18.40
N TYR A 72 30.28 -1.97 -18.09
CA TYR A 72 29.14 -1.06 -18.26
C TYR A 72 29.25 -0.09 -19.45
N ASP A 73 30.11 -0.37 -20.44
CA ASP A 73 30.18 0.48 -21.66
C ASP A 73 29.38 -0.04 -22.87
N ASN A 74 28.82 -1.26 -22.83
CA ASN A 74 28.16 -1.84 -24.02
C ASN A 74 26.61 -1.89 -24.00
N LYS A 75 25.92 -1.57 -22.90
CA LYS A 75 24.45 -1.72 -22.82
C LYS A 75 23.62 -0.46 -23.07
N ARG A 76 24.24 0.72 -23.21
CA ARG A 76 23.51 1.98 -23.48
C ARG A 76 22.96 2.12 -24.91
N LYS A 77 23.24 1.18 -25.82
CA LYS A 77 22.90 1.31 -27.24
C LYS A 77 21.74 0.43 -27.73
N SER A 78 21.08 -0.34 -26.87
CA SER A 78 20.08 -1.34 -27.30
C SER A 78 18.66 -1.17 -26.72
N MET A 79 18.38 -0.15 -25.91
CA MET A 79 17.06 0.00 -25.24
C MET A 79 16.32 1.28 -25.64
N LEU A 80 16.43 1.70 -26.91
CA LEU A 80 15.70 2.87 -27.44
C LEU A 80 14.65 2.51 -28.50
N THR A 81 14.23 1.26 -28.56
CA THR A 81 13.11 0.84 -29.41
C THR A 81 12.24 -0.13 -28.66
N ASP A 82 11.25 0.38 -27.91
CA ASP A 82 9.94 -0.23 -27.94
C ASP A 82 8.83 0.80 -27.65
N ASP A 83 7.85 0.79 -28.54
CA ASP A 83 6.69 1.68 -28.59
C ASP A 83 5.60 1.10 -27.67
N SER A 84 5.19 1.88 -26.66
CA SER A 84 3.91 1.65 -25.98
C SER A 84 3.38 2.98 -25.44
N PRO A 85 2.13 3.38 -25.77
CA PRO A 85 1.60 4.71 -25.47
C PRO A 85 0.61 4.66 -24.30
N TYR A 86 1.12 4.69 -23.07
CA TYR A 86 0.33 5.13 -21.91
C TYR A 86 1.22 6.01 -21.01
N SER A 87 0.83 7.28 -20.92
CA SER A 87 1.38 8.41 -20.12
C SER A 87 2.73 8.21 -19.42
N ARG A 88 3.81 8.49 -20.16
CA ARG A 88 5.20 8.52 -19.67
C ARG A 88 5.55 9.76 -18.82
N GLU A 89 4.74 10.81 -18.88
CA GLU A 89 5.09 12.13 -18.30
C GLU A 89 5.21 12.14 -16.77
N GLY A 90 4.42 11.32 -16.08
CA GLY A 90 4.52 11.17 -14.62
C GLY A 90 5.76 10.39 -14.21
N LEU A 91 5.92 9.18 -14.76
CA LEU A 91 7.02 8.27 -14.44
C LEU A 91 8.39 8.85 -14.82
N ASP A 92 8.51 9.47 -16.00
CA ASP A 92 9.75 10.11 -16.46
C ASP A 92 10.19 11.25 -15.51
N SER A 93 9.24 11.96 -14.89
CA SER A 93 9.55 13.03 -13.94
C SER A 93 10.10 12.49 -12.60
N PHE A 94 9.59 11.35 -12.13
CA PHE A 94 10.14 10.65 -10.96
C PHE A 94 11.52 10.04 -11.24
N PHE A 95 11.72 9.41 -12.41
CA PHE A 95 13.02 8.85 -12.82
C PHE A 95 14.08 9.92 -13.05
N ASN A 96 13.72 11.08 -13.62
CA ASN A 96 14.65 12.19 -13.81
C ASN A 96 15.09 12.81 -12.48
N LEU A 97 14.19 12.92 -11.49
CA LEU A 97 14.54 13.35 -10.13
C LEU A 97 15.49 12.36 -9.43
N LEU A 98 15.27 11.05 -9.62
CA LEU A 98 16.12 10.01 -9.01
C LEU A 98 17.50 9.91 -9.68
N SER A 99 17.57 10.13 -11.00
CA SER A 99 18.84 10.11 -11.76
C SER A 99 19.77 11.29 -11.48
N SER A 100 19.25 12.38 -10.89
CA SER A 100 20.03 13.58 -10.58
C SER A 100 20.91 13.45 -9.33
N ILE A 101 20.88 12.30 -8.64
CA ILE A 101 21.59 12.08 -7.37
C ILE A 101 22.58 10.92 -7.52
N PHE A 102 23.42 10.96 -8.56
CA PHE A 102 24.59 10.08 -8.65
C PHE A 102 25.85 10.87 -8.29
N VAL A 103 26.13 10.99 -6.99
CA VAL A 103 27.47 11.32 -6.51
C VAL A 103 28.20 10.02 -6.25
N TRP A 104 29.14 9.70 -7.14
CA TRP A 104 30.16 8.69 -6.92
C TRP A 104 30.97 9.04 -5.67
N GLN A 105 30.97 8.18 -4.66
CA GLN A 105 31.91 8.27 -3.54
C GLN A 105 32.47 6.90 -3.18
N GLU A 106 33.80 6.87 -3.12
CA GLU A 106 34.67 5.71 -3.00
C GLU A 106 34.88 5.30 -1.53
N TRP A 107 34.71 3.99 -1.26
CA TRP A 107 35.26 3.12 -0.19
C TRP A 107 35.18 3.50 1.32
N SER A 108 34.87 2.48 2.13
CA SER A 108 35.67 2.08 3.31
C SER A 108 35.17 0.76 3.90
N ASP A 109 36.02 -0.25 3.80
CA ASP A 109 36.40 -1.23 4.84
C ASP A 109 35.33 -1.62 5.88
N ASN A 110 34.78 -2.82 5.72
CA ASN A 110 34.49 -3.78 6.78
C ASN A 110 34.14 -5.10 6.08
N SER A 111 34.76 -6.20 6.50
CA SER A 111 34.61 -7.57 5.97
C SER A 111 33.15 -7.97 5.65
N GLU A 112 32.67 -7.64 4.44
CA GLU A 112 31.41 -8.14 3.90
C GLU A 112 31.71 -9.49 3.24
N THR A 113 31.17 -10.56 3.80
CA THR A 113 31.11 -11.86 3.13
C THR A 113 30.50 -11.64 1.75
N ILE A 114 31.30 -11.84 0.69
CA ILE A 114 30.80 -11.80 -0.68
C ILE A 114 29.66 -12.82 -0.77
N LEU A 115 28.44 -12.34 -0.99
CA LEU A 115 27.28 -13.23 -1.17
C LEU A 115 27.54 -14.13 -2.38
N THR A 116 27.31 -15.42 -2.21
CA THR A 116 27.29 -16.34 -3.36
C THR A 116 26.16 -15.96 -4.31
N ILE A 117 26.29 -16.29 -5.60
CA ILE A 117 25.23 -16.07 -6.60
C ILE A 117 23.91 -16.71 -6.15
N SER A 118 23.97 -17.87 -5.50
CA SER A 118 22.81 -18.56 -4.93
C SER A 118 22.14 -17.79 -3.79
N GLU A 119 22.90 -17.25 -2.84
CA GLU A 119 22.34 -16.49 -1.70
C GLU A 119 21.70 -15.18 -2.16
N ARG A 120 22.29 -14.54 -3.17
CA ARG A 120 21.75 -13.35 -3.83
C ARG A 120 20.42 -13.63 -4.51
N ASN A 121 20.36 -14.66 -5.35
CA ASN A 121 19.13 -15.02 -6.06
C ASN A 121 18.02 -15.38 -5.07
N LEU A 122 18.37 -16.06 -3.97
CA LEU A 122 17.44 -16.36 -2.89
C LEU A 122 16.92 -15.08 -2.23
N ALA A 123 17.80 -14.13 -1.92
CA ALA A 123 17.40 -12.85 -1.32
C ALA A 123 16.44 -12.06 -2.22
N MET A 124 16.75 -11.94 -3.52
CA MET A 124 15.88 -11.28 -4.50
C MET A 124 14.53 -11.99 -4.60
N GLN A 125 14.54 -13.33 -4.67
CA GLN A 125 13.31 -14.12 -4.72
C GLN A 125 12.46 -13.93 -3.45
N SER A 126 13.08 -13.89 -2.27
CA SER A 126 12.39 -13.62 -1.00
C SER A 126 11.75 -12.24 -1.01
N MET A 127 12.48 -11.21 -1.46
CA MET A 127 11.94 -9.86 -1.58
C MET A 127 10.75 -9.79 -2.54
N TYR A 128 10.85 -10.40 -3.72
CA TYR A 128 9.72 -10.46 -4.65
C TYR A 128 8.51 -11.15 -4.05
N SER A 129 8.72 -12.28 -3.36
CA SER A 129 7.62 -12.96 -2.68
C SER A 129 6.96 -12.07 -1.62
N LEU A 130 7.75 -11.30 -0.87
CA LEU A 130 7.24 -10.37 0.14
C LEU A 130 6.46 -9.22 -0.50
N LEU A 131 6.92 -8.66 -1.61
CA LEU A 131 6.16 -7.62 -2.33
C LEU A 131 4.85 -8.13 -2.90
N GLU A 132 4.82 -9.35 -3.43
CA GLU A 132 3.56 -9.98 -3.88
C GLU A 132 2.60 -10.23 -2.71
N GLN A 133 3.12 -10.63 -1.54
CA GLN A 133 2.30 -10.74 -0.32
C GLN A 133 1.78 -9.38 0.14
N ALA A 134 2.59 -8.32 0.03
CA ALA A 134 2.14 -6.96 0.32
C ALA A 134 1.02 -6.52 -0.64
N ARG A 135 1.16 -6.79 -1.95
CA ARG A 135 0.09 -6.54 -2.94
C ARG A 135 -1.17 -7.32 -2.63
N TYR A 136 -1.05 -8.58 -2.22
CA TYR A 136 -2.20 -9.36 -1.76
C TYR A 136 -2.84 -8.75 -0.51
N GLY A 137 -2.05 -8.34 0.48
CA GLY A 137 -2.52 -7.65 1.69
C GLY A 137 -3.26 -6.35 1.35
N LEU A 138 -2.75 -5.58 0.40
CA LEU A 138 -3.37 -4.37 -0.13
C LEU A 138 -4.74 -4.65 -0.77
N ILE A 139 -4.81 -5.60 -1.71
CA ILE A 139 -6.04 -5.95 -2.43
C ILE A 139 -7.09 -6.54 -1.48
N SER A 140 -6.65 -7.36 -0.52
CA SER A 140 -7.52 -8.00 0.47
C SER A 140 -7.90 -7.09 1.64
N GLU A 141 -7.44 -5.83 1.64
CA GLU A 141 -7.61 -4.88 2.76
C GLU A 141 -7.06 -5.43 4.10
N ASN A 142 -6.11 -6.38 4.03
CA ASN A 142 -5.44 -6.95 5.19
C ASN A 142 -4.16 -6.19 5.49
N GLU A 143 -4.31 -5.13 6.28
CA GLU A 143 -3.23 -4.24 6.71
C GLU A 143 -2.09 -4.98 7.44
N VAL A 144 -2.40 -6.04 8.19
CA VAL A 144 -1.39 -6.83 8.90
C VAL A 144 -0.46 -7.52 7.91
N ILE A 145 -1.03 -8.20 6.91
CA ILE A 145 -0.24 -8.85 5.85
C ILE A 145 0.56 -7.79 5.09
N TYR A 146 -0.09 -6.71 4.66
CA TYR A 146 0.57 -5.61 3.95
C TYR A 146 1.79 -5.06 4.70
N ARG A 147 1.60 -4.59 5.93
CA ARG A 147 2.68 -3.94 6.70
C ARG A 147 3.77 -4.93 7.08
N GLN A 148 3.42 -6.16 7.44
CA GLN A 148 4.44 -7.14 7.84
C GLN A 148 5.31 -7.53 6.65
N SER A 149 4.70 -7.81 5.49
CA SER A 149 5.45 -8.17 4.29
C SER A 149 6.41 -7.06 3.83
N LEU A 150 6.01 -5.78 3.94
CA LEU A 150 6.90 -4.65 3.64
C LEU A 150 8.05 -4.50 4.65
N LYS A 151 7.78 -4.67 5.94
CA LYS A 151 8.82 -4.65 6.99
C LYS A 151 9.84 -5.76 6.78
N ASP A 152 9.36 -6.98 6.52
CA ASP A 152 10.23 -8.11 6.23
C ASP A 152 11.06 -7.83 4.98
N CYS A 153 10.47 -7.25 3.93
CA CYS A 153 11.21 -6.87 2.72
C CYS A 153 12.33 -5.85 3.04
N LYS A 154 12.05 -4.89 3.92
CA LYS A 154 13.05 -3.92 4.40
C LYS A 154 14.19 -4.58 5.17
N GLU A 155 13.90 -5.57 5.99
CA GLU A 155 14.92 -6.35 6.71
C GLU A 155 15.81 -7.14 5.75
N TRP A 156 15.21 -7.80 4.75
CA TRP A 156 15.95 -8.48 3.68
C TRP A 156 16.83 -7.48 2.90
N ALA A 157 16.30 -6.31 2.52
CA ALA A 157 17.05 -5.30 1.78
C ALA A 157 18.23 -4.78 2.60
N SER A 158 18.03 -4.65 3.91
CA SER A 158 19.06 -4.21 4.84
C SER A 158 20.17 -5.25 5.04
N LYS A 159 19.85 -6.55 4.96
CA LYS A 159 20.75 -7.67 5.22
C LYS A 159 21.61 -8.07 4.01
N TYR A 160 21.08 -7.96 2.80
CA TYR A 160 21.70 -8.51 1.59
C TYR A 160 22.22 -7.46 0.58
N SER A 161 22.13 -6.18 0.92
CA SER A 161 22.58 -5.07 0.07
C SER A 161 23.72 -4.29 0.71
N SER A 162 24.64 -3.78 -0.11
CA SER A 162 25.79 -3.02 0.37
C SER A 162 25.34 -1.79 1.15
N ARG A 163 25.98 -1.53 2.29
CA ARG A 163 25.54 -0.47 3.21
C ARG A 163 25.55 0.93 2.57
N ASN A 164 26.42 1.14 1.58
CA ASN A 164 26.67 2.43 0.92
C ASN A 164 25.98 2.60 -0.45
N SER A 165 25.11 1.69 -0.86
CA SER A 165 24.38 1.83 -2.13
C SER A 165 23.29 2.91 -2.03
N PHE A 166 23.34 3.91 -2.92
CA PHE A 166 22.26 4.88 -3.09
C PHE A 166 20.93 4.19 -3.38
N LEU A 167 20.92 3.16 -4.22
CA LEU A 167 19.74 2.39 -4.56
C LEU A 167 19.13 1.67 -3.34
N ARG A 168 19.96 1.14 -2.43
CA ARG A 168 19.48 0.60 -1.14
C ARG A 168 18.79 1.66 -0.28
N GLN A 169 19.30 2.90 -0.29
CA GLN A 169 18.69 3.99 0.47
C GLN A 169 17.33 4.36 -0.12
N SER A 170 17.23 4.48 -1.45
CA SER A 170 15.98 4.74 -2.15
C SER A 170 14.93 3.66 -1.88
N ILE A 171 15.29 2.37 -1.99
CA ILE A 171 14.39 1.25 -1.67
C ILE A 171 13.90 1.32 -0.22
N ASN A 172 14.79 1.61 0.74
CA ASN A 172 14.38 1.73 2.14
C ASN A 172 13.46 2.92 2.39
N ALA A 173 13.68 4.05 1.71
CA ALA A 173 12.84 5.24 1.83
C ALA A 173 11.42 4.94 1.29
N GLU A 174 11.33 4.31 0.12
CA GLU A 174 10.03 3.96 -0.49
C GLU A 174 9.30 2.89 0.35
N LEU A 175 10.02 1.91 0.89
CA LEU A 175 9.44 0.97 1.85
C LEU A 175 8.93 1.68 3.11
N ASP A 176 9.62 2.70 3.63
CA ASP A 176 9.17 3.46 4.79
C ASP A 176 7.91 4.27 4.49
N GLU A 177 7.83 4.91 3.32
CA GLU A 177 6.63 5.61 2.86
C GLU A 177 5.45 4.64 2.75
N LEU A 178 5.65 3.49 2.08
CA LEU A 178 4.64 2.45 1.95
C LEU A 178 4.20 1.88 3.30
N ILE A 179 5.14 1.64 4.21
CA ILE A 179 4.84 1.16 5.56
C ILE A 179 4.04 2.20 6.34
N ALA A 180 4.17 3.50 6.09
CA ALA A 180 3.44 4.55 6.80
C ALA A 180 1.99 4.71 6.33
N VAL A 181 1.63 4.21 5.15
CA VAL A 181 0.29 4.27 4.58
C VAL A 181 -0.77 3.70 5.55
N GLU A 182 -1.86 4.43 5.74
CA GLU A 182 -2.98 4.04 6.62
C GLU A 182 -4.20 3.62 5.78
N PHE A 183 -4.67 2.38 5.99
CA PHE A 183 -5.71 1.76 5.15
C PHE A 183 -7.14 2.17 5.55
N ASN A 184 -7.34 2.61 6.79
CA ASN A 184 -8.63 3.03 7.33
C ASN A 184 -8.42 4.26 8.22
N PRO A 185 -8.75 5.48 7.75
CA PRO A 185 -8.85 6.61 8.65
C PRO A 185 -10.06 6.43 9.58
N GLU A 186 -10.12 7.27 10.62
CA GLU A 186 -11.12 7.18 11.69
C GLU A 186 -12.54 6.98 11.15
N VAL A 187 -13.16 5.90 11.61
CA VAL A 187 -14.54 5.54 11.24
C VAL A 187 -15.49 6.58 11.85
N PRO A 188 -16.35 7.23 11.07
CA PRO A 188 -17.33 8.18 11.61
C PRO A 188 -18.24 7.49 12.62
N SER A 189 -18.54 8.20 13.72
CA SER A 189 -19.37 7.68 14.82
C SER A 189 -20.79 7.34 14.35
N LEU A 190 -21.35 6.26 14.93
CA LEU A 190 -22.73 5.80 14.71
C LEU A 190 -23.69 6.25 15.84
N ASP A 191 -23.30 7.20 16.68
CA ASP A 191 -24.07 7.62 17.86
C ASP A 191 -25.47 8.14 17.51
N GLU A 192 -25.60 8.91 16.42
CA GLU A 192 -26.87 9.49 16.01
C GLU A 192 -27.90 8.42 15.56
N PRO A 193 -27.56 7.48 14.64
CA PRO A 193 -28.42 6.34 14.34
C PRO A 193 -28.80 5.49 15.57
N LEU A 194 -27.85 5.18 16.46
CA LEU A 194 -28.10 4.36 17.66
C LEU A 194 -29.06 5.04 18.64
N ARG A 195 -28.96 6.37 18.79
CA ARG A 195 -29.89 7.16 19.59
C ARG A 195 -31.30 7.13 19.01
N LEU A 196 -31.44 7.26 17.70
CA LEU A 196 -32.73 7.26 17.02
C LEU A 196 -33.41 5.88 17.08
N ILE A 197 -32.66 4.78 16.97
CA ILE A 197 -33.18 3.42 17.19
C ILE A 197 -33.74 3.30 18.61
N SER A 198 -33.01 3.78 19.61
CA SER A 198 -33.43 3.71 21.01
C SER A 198 -34.72 4.51 21.27
N GLN A 199 -34.88 5.67 20.62
CA GLN A 199 -36.10 6.47 20.68
C GLN A 199 -37.28 5.76 20.01
N LEU A 200 -37.07 5.16 18.83
CA LEU A 200 -38.12 4.47 18.09
C LEU A 200 -38.64 3.24 18.86
N ILE A 201 -37.74 2.48 19.51
CA ILE A 201 -38.10 1.35 20.39
C ILE A 201 -38.96 1.83 21.58
N TYR A 202 -38.59 2.97 22.18
CA TYR A 202 -39.35 3.55 23.28
C TYR A 202 -40.75 4.00 22.84
N GLU A 203 -40.87 4.68 21.69
CA GLU A 203 -42.16 5.11 21.13
C GLU A 203 -43.07 3.91 20.84
N ILE A 204 -42.56 2.85 20.22
CA ILE A 204 -43.32 1.62 19.92
C ILE A 204 -43.84 0.97 21.20
N ASN A 205 -42.99 0.82 22.22
CA ASN A 205 -43.37 0.18 23.49
C ASN A 205 -44.29 1.06 24.35
N SER A 206 -44.26 2.38 24.19
CA SER A 206 -45.14 3.32 24.90
C SER A 206 -46.51 3.52 24.24
N SER A 207 -46.68 3.02 23.00
CA SER A 207 -47.93 3.10 22.22
C SER A 207 -48.77 1.82 22.29
N GLN A 208 -48.31 0.79 23.02
CA GLN A 208 -49.07 -0.41 23.38
C GLN A 208 -49.56 -0.33 24.82
#